data_AF-A0A6P7H083-F1
#
_entry.id   AF-A0A6P7H083-F1
#
_cell.length_a   1.000
_cell.length_b   1.000
_cell.length_c   1.000
_cell.angle_alpha   90.00
_cell.angle_beta   90.00
_cell.angle_gamma   90.00
#
_symmetry.space_group_name_H-M   'P 1'
#
loop_
_entity.id
_entity.type
_entity.pdbx_description
1 polymer ?
#
loop_
_entity_poly.entity_id
_entity_poly.type
_entity_poly.pdbx_seq_one_letter_code
_entity_poly.pdbx_strand_id
1 'polypeptide(L)'
;MHGRNSTDPITKKPEILSFYNSTKGGVDIIDKNCRKNSSSRRTCRWPLAIFFRILDISVLNSYILHQCFKGNKKVPLQVFAKNLAEQLVREHLERRLINLRISRELRGTIARILGKSEVIVVNENVNLVLHKRKGCFLCHSSTHRMTKYLCAQCHKPVCLQCSKPTCSTCLYNNM
;
A
#
# COMPACT_ATOMS: atom_id res chain seq x y z
N MET A 1 26.70 -15.62 39.28
CA MET A 1 25.35 -15.22 39.73
C MET A 1 24.47 -16.39 40.22
N HIS A 2 24.88 -17.66 40.17
CA HIS A 2 24.11 -18.78 40.75
C HIS A 2 24.97 -19.66 41.67
N GLY A 3 25.41 -19.11 42.81
CA GLY A 3 26.29 -19.81 43.75
C GLY A 3 25.61 -20.25 45.06
N ARG A 4 24.33 -19.91 45.27
CA ARG A 4 23.59 -20.25 46.49
C ARG A 4 22.44 -21.20 46.14
N ASN A 5 22.33 -22.29 46.89
CA ASN A 5 21.21 -23.22 46.78
C ASN A 5 20.00 -22.62 47.51
N SER A 6 19.20 -21.82 46.81
CA SER A 6 17.95 -21.28 47.34
C SER A 6 16.75 -22.01 46.70
N THR A 7 15.71 -22.24 47.49
CA THR A 7 14.47 -22.90 47.06
C THR A 7 13.29 -21.97 47.32
N ASP A 8 12.38 -21.90 46.36
CA ASP A 8 11.17 -21.11 46.49
C ASP A 8 10.23 -21.76 47.52
N PRO A 9 9.82 -21.04 48.59
CA PRO A 9 9.03 -21.62 49.67
C PRO A 9 7.59 -22.01 49.26
N ILE A 10 7.07 -21.45 48.16
CA ILE A 10 5.71 -21.70 47.66
C ILE A 10 5.73 -22.86 46.68
N THR A 11 6.57 -22.76 45.65
CA THR A 11 6.61 -23.75 44.56
C THR A 11 7.47 -24.96 44.89
N LYS A 12 8.27 -24.88 45.95
CA LYS A 12 9.30 -25.87 46.35
C LYS A 12 10.32 -26.17 45.24
N LYS A 13 10.39 -25.31 44.22
CA LYS A 13 11.35 -25.45 43.11
C LYS A 13 12.65 -24.73 43.47
N PRO A 14 13.81 -25.29 43.10
CA PRO A 14 15.07 -24.55 43.12
C PRO A 14 14.95 -23.24 42.35
N GLU A 15 15.52 -22.16 42.90
CA GLU A 15 15.53 -20.84 42.26
C GLU A 15 16.11 -20.91 40.85
N ILE A 16 17.15 -21.73 40.64
CA ILE A 16 17.75 -21.96 39.32
C ILE A 16 16.73 -22.43 38.27
N LEU A 17 15.77 -23.27 38.65
CA LEU A 17 14.71 -23.72 37.74
C LEU A 17 13.72 -22.58 37.45
N SER A 18 13.40 -21.77 38.45
CA SER A 18 12.52 -20.61 38.27
C SER A 18 13.16 -19.58 37.32
N PHE A 19 14.42 -19.25 37.56
CA PHE A 19 15.20 -18.33 36.73
C PHE A 19 15.31 -18.83 35.28
N TYR A 20 15.66 -20.11 35.09
CA TYR A 20 15.69 -20.73 33.76
C TYR A 20 14.34 -20.63 33.05
N ASN A 21 13.25 -20.99 33.73
CA ASN A 21 11.91 -20.92 33.14
C ASN A 21 11.48 -19.49 32.78
N SER A 22 11.90 -18.49 33.56
CA SER A 22 11.60 -17.08 33.29
C SER A 22 12.37 -16.51 32.10
N THR A 23 13.55 -17.06 31.77
CA THR A 23 14.45 -16.51 30.74
C THR A 23 14.46 -17.32 29.44
N LYS A 24 14.18 -18.64 29.49
CA LYS A 24 14.26 -19.54 28.31
C LYS A 24 13.35 -19.15 27.14
N GLY A 25 12.28 -18.39 27.41
CA GLY A 25 11.28 -18.04 26.40
C GLY A 25 11.68 -16.93 25.42
N GLY A 26 12.83 -16.26 25.61
CA GLY A 26 13.20 -15.10 24.80
C GLY A 26 13.21 -15.38 23.29
N VAL A 27 13.84 -16.47 22.87
CA VAL A 27 13.93 -16.87 21.45
C VAL A 27 12.55 -17.29 20.92
N ASP A 28 11.79 -18.07 21.69
CA ASP A 28 10.45 -18.52 21.30
C ASP A 28 9.47 -17.36 21.09
N ILE A 29 9.58 -16.32 21.92
CA ILE A 29 8.77 -15.10 21.80
C ILE A 29 9.11 -14.36 20.51
N ILE A 30 10.41 -14.26 20.18
CA ILE A 30 10.85 -13.63 18.92
C ILE A 30 10.34 -14.44 17.73
N ASP A 31 10.53 -15.76 17.71
CA ASP A 31 10.08 -16.59 16.59
C ASP A 31 8.56 -16.56 16.41
N LYS A 32 7.79 -16.60 17.51
CA LYS A 32 6.32 -16.45 17.49
C LYS A 32 5.90 -15.12 16.88
N ASN A 33 6.56 -14.02 17.25
CA ASN A 33 6.24 -12.69 16.71
C ASN A 33 6.60 -12.57 15.23
N CYS A 34 7.78 -13.07 14.83
CA CYS A 34 8.21 -13.12 13.43
C CYS A 34 7.23 -13.94 12.59
N ARG A 35 6.84 -15.14 13.07
CA ARG A 35 5.89 -16.02 12.35
C ARG A 35 4.53 -15.37 12.16
N LYS A 36 4.00 -14.64 13.15
CA LYS A 36 2.70 -13.96 13.06
C LYS A 36 2.70 -12.80 12.06
N ASN A 37 3.84 -12.15 11.86
CA ASN A 37 3.97 -10.95 11.03
C ASN A 37 4.82 -11.19 9.78
N SER A 38 5.07 -12.45 9.43
CA SER A 38 6.02 -12.81 8.37
C SER A 38 5.50 -12.39 7.00
N SER A 39 6.38 -11.80 6.21
CA SER A 39 6.12 -11.52 4.79
C SER A 39 6.63 -12.63 3.86
N SER A 40 7.16 -13.72 4.42
CA SER A 40 7.74 -14.81 3.66
C SER A 40 6.75 -15.43 2.66
N ARG A 41 7.31 -15.97 1.58
CA ARG A 41 6.57 -16.65 0.51
C ARG A 41 7.22 -17.99 0.24
N ARG A 42 6.42 -18.95 -0.22
CA ARG A 42 6.94 -20.23 -0.70
C ARG A 42 7.94 -19.97 -1.83
N THR A 43 9.15 -20.49 -1.69
CA THR A 43 10.24 -20.30 -2.66
C THR A 43 11.09 -21.56 -2.74
N CYS A 44 11.58 -21.87 -3.94
CA CYS A 44 12.57 -22.94 -4.14
C CYS A 44 14.01 -22.41 -4.11
N ARG A 45 14.21 -21.10 -3.87
CA ARG A 45 15.52 -20.46 -3.80
C ARG A 45 15.87 -20.21 -2.34
N TRP A 46 16.75 -21.04 -1.77
CA TRP A 46 17.16 -20.94 -0.36
C TRP A 46 17.68 -19.56 0.07
N PRO A 47 18.40 -18.77 -0.78
CA PRO A 47 18.86 -17.45 -0.33
C PRO A 47 17.69 -16.50 -0.07
N LEU A 48 16.61 -16.64 -0.85
CA LEU A 48 15.41 -15.84 -0.66
C LEU A 48 14.66 -16.21 0.62
N ALA A 49 14.70 -17.49 1.02
CA ALA A 49 14.14 -17.92 2.30
C ALA A 49 14.88 -17.26 3.48
N ILE A 50 16.22 -17.19 3.41
CA ILE A 50 17.04 -16.50 4.42
C ILE A 50 16.74 -14.99 4.41
N PHE A 51 16.65 -14.38 3.23
CA PHE A 51 16.32 -12.97 3.10
C PHE A 51 15.01 -12.61 3.81
N PHE A 52 13.95 -13.40 3.63
CA PHE A 52 12.69 -13.17 4.34
C PHE A 52 12.85 -13.26 5.86
N ARG A 53 13.67 -14.19 6.37
CA ARG A 53 13.93 -14.28 7.81
C ARG A 53 14.69 -13.09 8.35
N ILE A 54 15.70 -12.59 7.62
CA ILE A 54 16.42 -11.37 7.98
C ILE A 54 15.45 -10.18 8.02
N LEU A 55 14.55 -10.09 7.04
CA LEU A 55 13.56 -9.02 6.97
C LEU A 55 12.61 -9.05 8.17
N ASP A 56 12.04 -10.21 8.51
CA ASP A 56 11.13 -10.36 9.64
C ASP A 56 11.81 -9.96 10.97
N ILE A 57 13.06 -10.40 11.20
CA ILE A 57 13.84 -10.05 12.41
C ILE A 57 14.15 -8.55 12.43
N SER A 58 14.49 -7.95 11.29
CA SER A 58 14.79 -6.51 11.19
C SER A 58 13.58 -5.65 11.54
N VAL A 59 12.38 -6.05 11.09
CA VAL A 59 11.13 -5.37 11.46
C VAL A 59 10.85 -5.48 12.95
N LEU A 60 11.08 -6.64 13.56
CA LEU A 60 10.90 -6.79 15.01
C LEU A 60 11.91 -5.95 15.81
N ASN A 61 13.18 -5.94 15.40
CA ASN A 61 14.22 -5.16 16.07
C ASN A 61 13.95 -3.65 15.97
N SER A 62 13.57 -3.16 14.79
CA SER A 62 13.18 -1.76 14.61
C SER A 62 11.94 -1.39 15.44
N TYR A 63 10.98 -2.30 15.59
CA TYR A 63 9.84 -2.11 16.49
C TYR A 63 10.25 -2.01 17.96
N ILE A 64 11.16 -2.88 18.43
CA ILE A 64 11.68 -2.83 19.80
C ILE A 64 12.38 -1.48 20.04
N LEU A 65 13.24 -1.04 19.11
CA LEU A 65 13.90 0.26 19.20
C LEU A 65 12.89 1.42 19.25
N HIS A 66 11.86 1.39 18.40
CA HIS A 66 10.79 2.39 18.42
C HIS A 66 10.07 2.44 19.78
N GLN A 67 9.81 1.28 20.40
CA GLN A 67 9.16 1.18 21.71
C GLN A 67 10.05 1.65 22.87
N CYS A 68 11.38 1.55 22.74
CA CYS A 68 12.34 2.01 23.74
C CYS A 68 12.45 3.54 23.81
N PHE A 69 12.08 4.26 22.74
CA PHE A 69 12.20 5.71 22.69
C PHE A 69 11.07 6.41 23.45
N LYS A 70 11.43 7.27 24.42
CA LYS A 70 10.46 8.01 25.24
C LYS A 70 9.67 9.00 24.37
N GLY A 71 8.34 8.95 24.44
CA GLY A 71 7.43 9.79 23.66
C GLY A 71 6.78 9.10 22.46
N ASN A 72 7.29 7.93 22.06
CA ASN A 72 6.61 7.15 21.03
C ASN A 72 5.34 6.51 21.58
N LYS A 73 4.26 6.56 20.79
CA LYS A 73 3.01 5.88 21.11
C LYS A 73 3.24 4.38 21.03
N LYS A 74 2.75 3.65 22.04
CA LYS A 74 2.71 2.19 21.99
C LYS A 74 1.74 1.77 20.90
N VAL A 75 2.25 1.05 19.91
CA VAL A 75 1.46 0.54 18.78
C VAL A 75 1.63 -0.97 18.69
N PRO A 76 0.61 -1.73 18.26
CA PRO A 76 0.79 -3.15 17.98
C PRO A 76 1.81 -3.37 16.86
N LEU A 77 2.63 -4.43 16.96
CA LEU A 77 3.65 -4.78 15.96
C LEU A 77 3.09 -4.86 14.53
N GLN A 78 1.86 -5.38 14.36
CA GLN A 78 1.18 -5.45 13.06
C GLN A 78 0.96 -4.06 12.45
N VAL A 79 0.54 -3.10 13.26
CA VAL A 79 0.29 -1.71 12.83
C VAL A 79 1.62 -1.03 12.52
N PHE A 80 2.64 -1.24 13.36
CA PHE A 80 3.98 -0.73 13.11
C PHE A 80 4.54 -1.24 11.76
N ALA A 81 4.48 -2.56 11.52
CA ALA A 81 4.97 -3.16 10.29
C ALA A 81 4.21 -2.64 9.05
N LYS A 82 2.88 -2.46 9.14
CA LYS A 82 2.08 -1.86 8.07
C LYS A 82 2.51 -0.42 7.78
N ASN A 83 2.64 0.41 8.81
CA ASN A 83 3.06 1.79 8.67
C ASN A 83 4.48 1.90 8.08
N LEU A 84 5.40 1.03 8.50
CA LEU A 84 6.74 0.93 7.94
C LEU A 84 6.69 0.58 6.45
N ALA A 85 5.90 -0.41 6.06
CA ALA A 85 5.74 -0.81 4.66
C ALA A 85 5.14 0.33 3.81
N GLU A 86 4.14 1.04 4.34
CA GLU A 86 3.56 2.22 3.67
C GLU A 86 4.59 3.34 3.47
N GLN A 87 5.44 3.61 4.47
CA GLN A 87 6.52 4.60 4.37
C GLN A 87 7.55 4.21 3.32
N LEU A 88 8.00 2.95 3.31
CA LEU A 88 8.99 2.45 2.35
C LEU A 88 8.49 2.49 0.90
N VAL A 89 7.19 2.27 0.69
CA VAL A 89 6.59 2.21 -0.66
C VAL A 89 6.14 3.58 -1.17
N ARG A 90 6.00 4.58 -0.29
CA ARG A 90 5.45 5.91 -0.64
C ARG A 90 6.17 6.57 -1.82
N GLU A 91 7.49 6.73 -1.77
CA GLU A 91 8.25 7.39 -2.85
C GLU A 91 8.16 6.62 -4.19
N HIS A 92 8.07 5.29 -4.13
CA HIS A 92 7.86 4.47 -5.32
C HIS A 92 6.47 4.70 -5.92
N LEU A 93 5.43 4.85 -5.08
CA LEU A 93 4.08 5.18 -5.54
C LEU A 93 4.03 6.56 -6.19
N GLU A 94 4.69 7.56 -5.60
CA GLU A 94 4.75 8.91 -6.15
C GLU A 94 5.42 8.94 -7.52
N ARG A 95 6.54 8.24 -7.70
CA ARG A 95 7.19 8.10 -9.01
C ARG A 95 6.28 7.41 -10.03
N ARG A 96 5.53 6.38 -9.61
CA ARG A 96 4.59 5.68 -10.51
C ARG A 96 3.41 6.56 -10.90
N LEU A 97 2.95 7.45 -10.02
CA LEU A 97 1.83 8.36 -10.30
C LEU A 97 2.10 9.29 -11.49
N ILE A 98 3.34 9.77 -11.62
CA ILE A 98 3.76 10.69 -12.69
C ILE A 98 3.94 9.95 -14.04
N ASN A 99 4.10 8.62 -14.02
CA ASN A 99 4.28 7.85 -15.23
C ASN A 99 2.97 7.72 -16.04
N LEU A 100 2.91 8.41 -17.18
CA LEU A 100 1.73 8.39 -18.07
C LEU A 100 1.56 7.07 -18.85
N ARG A 101 2.56 6.17 -18.84
CA ARG A 101 2.51 4.89 -19.55
C ARG A 101 1.75 3.79 -18.79
N ILE A 102 1.47 3.99 -17.50
CA ILE A 102 0.67 3.03 -16.72
C ILE A 102 -0.83 3.33 -16.86
N SER A 103 -1.66 2.31 -16.63
CA SER A 103 -3.11 2.43 -16.81
C SER A 103 -3.71 3.53 -15.94
N ARG A 104 -4.74 4.21 -16.46
CA ARG A 104 -5.45 5.25 -15.73
C ARG A 104 -6.02 4.74 -14.40
N GLU A 105 -6.57 3.53 -14.40
CA GLU A 105 -7.11 2.88 -13.21
C GLU A 105 -6.06 2.68 -12.12
N LEU A 106 -4.86 2.20 -12.48
CA LEU A 106 -3.77 2.03 -11.53
C LEU A 106 -3.32 3.39 -10.97
N ARG A 107 -3.17 4.42 -11.81
CA ARG A 107 -2.84 5.77 -11.35
C ARG A 107 -3.91 6.33 -10.42
N GLY A 108 -5.19 6.16 -10.74
CA GLY A 108 -6.29 6.60 -9.89
C GLY A 108 -6.29 5.91 -8.52
N THR A 109 -5.94 4.61 -8.49
CA THR A 109 -5.77 3.88 -7.23
C THR A 109 -4.58 4.39 -6.42
N ILE A 110 -3.43 4.62 -7.07
CA ILE A 110 -2.25 5.19 -6.44
C ILE A 110 -2.54 6.60 -5.89
N ALA A 111 -3.21 7.44 -6.67
CA ALA A 111 -3.61 8.79 -6.28
C ALA A 111 -4.46 8.76 -5.00
N ARG A 112 -5.45 7.87 -4.95
CA ARG A 112 -6.31 7.66 -3.77
C ARG A 112 -5.52 7.21 -2.54
N ILE A 113 -4.59 6.26 -2.70
CA ILE A 113 -3.72 5.80 -1.60
C ILE A 113 -2.86 6.94 -1.07
N LEU A 114 -2.33 7.78 -1.96
CA LEU A 114 -1.49 8.93 -1.59
C LEU A 114 -2.28 10.16 -1.12
N GLY A 115 -3.61 10.14 -1.20
CA GLY A 115 -4.45 11.31 -0.92
C GLY A 115 -4.22 12.48 -1.89
N LYS A 116 -3.68 12.21 -3.09
CA LYS A 116 -3.49 13.21 -4.15
C LYS A 116 -4.67 13.13 -5.10
N SER A 117 -5.22 14.28 -5.49
CA SER A 117 -6.12 14.32 -6.66
C SER A 117 -5.35 13.80 -7.89
N GLU A 118 -6.01 13.08 -8.81
CA GLU A 118 -5.39 12.81 -10.11
C GLU A 118 -4.85 14.15 -10.62
N VAL A 119 -3.54 14.23 -10.91
CA VAL A 119 -3.01 15.34 -11.67
C VAL A 119 -3.58 15.18 -13.07
N ILE A 120 -4.82 15.61 -13.24
CA ILE A 120 -5.32 16.03 -14.53
C ILE A 120 -4.41 17.22 -14.82
N VAL A 121 -3.43 17.01 -15.69
CA VAL A 121 -2.83 18.14 -16.38
C VAL A 121 -3.99 18.72 -17.18
N VAL A 122 -4.72 19.64 -16.56
CA VAL A 122 -5.72 20.45 -17.24
C VAL A 122 -4.88 21.35 -18.12
N ASN A 123 -4.61 20.89 -19.35
CA ASN A 123 -4.28 21.85 -20.38
C ASN A 123 -5.51 22.74 -20.46
N GLU A 124 -5.40 23.99 -20.06
CA GLU A 124 -6.48 24.98 -20.06
C GLU A 124 -7.08 25.21 -21.48
N ASN A 125 -6.52 24.55 -22.50
CA ASN A 125 -7.07 24.43 -23.84
C ASN A 125 -7.27 22.95 -24.23
N VAL A 126 -8.13 22.19 -23.53
CA VAL A 126 -8.50 20.85 -24.01
C VAL A 126 -9.33 21.01 -25.28
N ASN A 127 -8.69 20.86 -26.43
CA ASN A 127 -9.39 20.78 -27.69
C ASN A 127 -10.32 19.56 -27.65
N LEU A 128 -11.63 19.80 -27.55
CA LEU A 128 -12.66 18.75 -27.53
C LEU A 128 -12.78 18.04 -28.89
N VAL A 129 -11.95 18.42 -29.86
CA VAL A 129 -11.80 17.79 -31.15
C VAL A 129 -10.43 17.12 -31.26
N LEU A 130 -10.44 15.80 -31.43
CA LEU A 130 -9.28 14.98 -31.72
C LEU A 130 -8.79 15.21 -33.16
N HIS A 131 -7.47 15.33 -33.34
CA HIS A 131 -6.83 15.35 -34.66
C HIS A 131 -7.03 14.05 -35.46
N LYS A 132 -7.13 12.90 -34.77
CA LYS A 132 -7.41 11.58 -35.37
C LYS A 132 -8.68 10.99 -34.77
N ARG A 133 -9.54 10.43 -35.61
CA ARG A 133 -10.81 9.81 -35.17
C ARG A 133 -10.52 8.56 -34.32
N LYS A 134 -11.31 8.37 -33.25
CA LYS A 134 -11.29 7.19 -32.38
C LYS A 134 -12.69 6.56 -32.32
N GLY A 135 -12.79 5.29 -31.91
CA GLY A 135 -14.07 4.63 -31.69
C GLY A 135 -14.85 5.29 -30.54
N CYS A 136 -16.16 5.45 -30.72
CA CYS A 136 -17.07 5.96 -29.70
C CYS A 136 -17.13 5.01 -28.49
N PHE A 137 -16.94 5.57 -27.29
CA PHE A 137 -16.95 4.83 -26.03
C PHE A 137 -18.33 4.24 -25.67
N LEU A 138 -19.42 4.83 -26.19
CA LEU A 138 -20.80 4.41 -25.90
C LEU A 138 -21.37 3.47 -26.96
N CYS A 139 -20.73 3.36 -28.12
CA CYS A 139 -21.20 2.48 -29.18
C CYS A 139 -20.81 1.03 -28.87
N HIS A 140 -21.74 0.11 -29.13
CA HIS A 140 -21.41 -1.32 -29.12
C HIS A 140 -20.37 -1.64 -30.20
N SER A 141 -19.49 -2.61 -29.94
CA SER A 141 -18.36 -2.99 -30.80
C SER A 141 -18.78 -3.35 -32.23
N SER A 142 -20.01 -3.80 -32.45
CA SER A 142 -20.55 -4.09 -33.79
C SER A 142 -20.87 -2.83 -34.62
N THR A 143 -21.18 -1.71 -33.97
CA THR A 143 -21.47 -0.43 -34.64
C THR A 143 -20.23 0.44 -34.82
N HIS A 144 -19.30 0.36 -33.85
CA HIS A 144 -17.97 0.98 -33.83
C HIS A 144 -17.86 2.35 -34.54
N ARG A 145 -18.77 3.28 -34.21
CA ARG A 145 -18.78 4.60 -34.86
C ARG A 145 -17.52 5.38 -34.49
N MET A 146 -16.84 5.87 -35.51
CA MET A 146 -15.66 6.72 -35.34
C MET A 146 -16.08 8.16 -35.08
N THR A 147 -15.44 8.82 -34.12
CA THR A 147 -15.71 10.20 -33.74
C THR A 147 -14.42 10.99 -33.59
N LYS A 148 -14.51 12.29 -33.85
CA LYS A 148 -13.46 13.26 -33.50
C LYS A 148 -13.79 14.03 -32.21
N TYR A 149 -14.97 13.85 -31.63
CA TYR A 149 -15.43 14.66 -30.50
C TYR A 149 -15.23 13.95 -29.16
N LEU A 150 -14.89 14.73 -28.14
CA LEU A 150 -14.73 14.30 -26.76
C LEU A 150 -15.88 14.84 -25.89
N CYS A 151 -16.32 14.06 -24.89
CA CYS A 151 -17.23 14.56 -23.87
C CYS A 151 -16.56 15.66 -23.05
N ALA A 152 -17.22 16.81 -22.89
CA ALA A 152 -16.69 17.96 -22.15
C ALA A 152 -16.35 17.64 -20.68
N GLN A 153 -17.04 16.67 -20.07
CA GLN A 153 -16.86 16.34 -18.65
C GLN A 153 -15.89 15.17 -18.44
N CYS A 154 -16.02 14.08 -19.20
CA CYS A 154 -15.21 12.88 -19.00
C CYS A 154 -14.07 12.69 -20.03
N HIS A 155 -13.99 13.53 -21.05
CA HIS A 155 -12.98 13.52 -22.13
C HIS A 155 -12.85 12.20 -22.89
N LYS A 156 -13.90 11.36 -22.86
CA LYS A 156 -13.97 10.12 -23.65
C LYS A 156 -14.48 10.43 -25.07
N PRO A 157 -14.05 9.70 -26.10
CA PRO A 157 -14.57 9.87 -27.46
C PRO A 157 -16.05 9.46 -27.52
N VAL A 158 -16.92 10.36 -27.97
CA VAL A 158 -18.37 10.10 -28.13
C VAL A 158 -18.83 10.55 -29.51
N CYS A 159 -19.60 9.73 -30.22
CA CYS A 159 -20.19 10.11 -31.51
C CYS A 159 -21.40 11.02 -31.31
N LEU A 160 -21.73 11.83 -32.33
CA LEU A 160 -22.83 12.80 -32.26
C LEU A 160 -24.21 12.18 -32.05
N GLN A 161 -24.37 10.87 -32.30
CA GLN A 161 -25.62 10.16 -32.03
C GLN A 161 -25.74 9.68 -30.58
N CYS A 162 -24.61 9.48 -29.88
CA CYS A 162 -24.58 9.10 -28.48
C CYS A 162 -24.45 10.31 -27.54
N SER A 163 -24.15 11.50 -28.07
CA SER A 163 -24.10 12.76 -27.32
C SER A 163 -25.32 13.62 -27.61
N LYS A 164 -25.75 14.43 -26.64
CA LYS A 164 -26.73 15.49 -26.86
C LYS A 164 -26.00 16.84 -26.93
N PRO A 165 -26.25 17.68 -27.95
CA PRO A 165 -25.64 19.00 -28.03
C PRO A 165 -26.21 19.90 -26.92
N THR A 166 -25.33 20.59 -26.20
CA THR A 166 -25.67 21.56 -25.16
C THR A 166 -24.84 22.82 -25.42
N CYS A 167 -25.46 24.00 -25.43
CA CYS A 167 -24.70 25.26 -25.55
C CYS A 167 -23.94 25.56 -24.25
N SER A 168 -22.93 26.43 -24.32
CA SER A 168 -22.13 26.82 -23.16
C SER A 168 -22.98 27.33 -22.00
N THR A 169 -24.00 28.16 -22.26
CA THR A 169 -24.91 28.68 -21.24
C THR A 169 -25.67 27.56 -20.51
N CYS A 170 -26.23 26.60 -21.24
CA CYS A 170 -26.95 25.48 -20.65
C CYS A 170 -26.01 24.49 -19.92
N LEU A 171 -24.73 24.44 -20.29
CA LEU A 171 -23.73 23.62 -19.60
C LEU A 171 -23.40 24.20 -18.22
N TYR A 172 -23.19 25.52 -18.12
CA TYR A 172 -22.87 26.18 -16.85
C TYR A 172 -24.04 26.18 -15.85
N ASN A 173 -25.29 26.18 -16.33
CA ASN A 173 -26.48 26.16 -15.46
C ASN A 173 -26.83 24.77 -14.89
N ASN A 174 -26.10 23.72 -15.27
CA ASN A 174 -26.34 22.33 -14.82
C ASN A 174 -25.13 21.73 -14.07
N MET A 175 -24.13 22.54 -13.73
CA MET A 175 -23.01 22.18 -12.85
C MET A 175 -23.23 22.72 -11.44
#